data_AF-A0AAU2KYD1-F1
#
_entry.id   AF-A0AAU2KYD1-F1
#
_cell.length_a   1.000
_cell.length_b   1.000
_cell.length_c   1.000
_cell.angle_alpha   90.00
_cell.angle_beta   90.00
_cell.angle_gamma   90.00
#
_symmetry.space_group_name_H-M   'P 1'
#
loop_
_entity.id
_entity.type
_entity.pdbx_description
1 polymer ?
#
loop_
_entity_poly.entity_id
_entity_poly.type
_entity_poly.pdbx_seq_one_letter_code
_entity_poly.pdbx_strand_id
1 'polypeptide(L)'
;MDDREDVALTAEDYESVLVAMRMLSSRYRSGWTLNEALDQWRLVVEDIEEGVDTQWAWGYHNELFCRDWLYEAWPLLTARVRALRQSLLDGLDERFAAATAPMRKQETALGHRRGKWWHDRYPRLVSGEPGDELPETWSPAPEYVEDD
;
A
#
# COMPACT_ATOMS: atom_id res chain seq x y z
N MET A 1 18.93 17.14 -28.62
CA MET A 1 19.21 15.71 -28.79
C MET A 1 18.95 15.12 -27.43
N ASP A 2 17.70 14.79 -27.15
CA ASP A 2 17.25 14.18 -25.90
C ASP A 2 16.70 12.82 -26.33
N ASP A 3 17.60 11.85 -26.47
CA ASP A 3 17.25 10.44 -26.63
C ASP A 3 16.65 9.97 -25.31
N ARG A 4 15.37 10.29 -25.10
CA ARG A 4 14.51 9.40 -24.32
C ARG A 4 14.23 8.21 -25.21
N GLU A 5 15.22 7.33 -25.30
CA GLU A 5 14.94 5.96 -25.66
C GLU A 5 13.89 5.49 -24.64
N ASP A 6 12.64 5.33 -25.10
CA ASP A 6 11.73 4.34 -24.57
C ASP A 6 12.47 3.00 -24.68
N VAL A 7 13.33 2.70 -23.71
CA VAL A 7 14.10 1.46 -23.67
C VAL A 7 13.08 0.36 -23.47
N ALA A 8 12.70 -0.26 -24.59
CA ALA A 8 11.75 -1.36 -24.60
C ALA A 8 12.21 -2.42 -23.59
N LEU A 9 11.27 -2.86 -22.75
CA LEU A 9 11.51 -3.92 -21.78
C LEU A 9 12.01 -5.18 -22.49
N THR A 10 13.02 -5.83 -21.91
CA THR A 10 13.58 -7.07 -22.44
C THR A 10 12.79 -8.28 -21.95
N ALA A 11 13.03 -9.45 -22.54
CA ALA A 11 12.45 -10.71 -22.05
C ALA A 11 12.81 -10.99 -20.57
N GLU A 12 14.00 -10.58 -20.13
CA GLU A 12 14.43 -10.70 -18.73
C GLU A 12 13.59 -9.83 -17.79
N ASP A 13 13.24 -8.61 -18.23
CA ASP A 13 12.37 -7.73 -17.48
C ASP A 13 10.98 -8.35 -17.27
N TYR A 14 10.38 -8.90 -18.35
CA TYR A 14 9.11 -9.61 -18.26
C TYR A 14 9.18 -10.87 -17.40
N GLU A 15 10.24 -11.67 -17.53
CA GLU A 15 10.42 -12.87 -16.71
C GLU A 15 10.54 -12.52 -15.22
N SER A 16 11.22 -11.42 -14.86
CA SER A 16 11.31 -11.00 -13.46
C SER A 16 9.94 -10.71 -12.84
N VAL A 17 9.02 -10.11 -13.61
CA VAL A 17 7.63 -9.87 -13.19
C VAL A 17 6.86 -11.18 -13.04
N LEU A 18 7.03 -12.12 -13.98
CA LEU A 18 6.39 -13.44 -13.93
C LEU A 18 6.89 -14.27 -12.73
N VAL A 19 8.18 -14.20 -12.42
CA VAL A 19 8.77 -14.85 -11.24
C VAL A 19 8.16 -14.29 -9.96
N ALA A 20 8.10 -12.97 -9.83
CA ALA A 20 7.49 -12.32 -8.66
C ALA A 20 6.02 -12.75 -8.49
N MET A 21 5.23 -12.71 -9.56
CA MET A 21 3.83 -13.15 -9.57
C MET A 21 3.70 -14.61 -9.13
N ARG A 22 4.47 -15.53 -9.73
CA ARG A 22 4.41 -16.97 -9.39
C ARG A 22 4.76 -17.23 -7.94
N MET A 23 5.86 -16.63 -7.45
CA MET A 23 6.33 -16.84 -6.08
C MET A 23 5.32 -16.35 -5.04
N LEU A 24 4.70 -15.19 -5.29
CA LEU A 24 3.81 -14.54 -4.32
C LEU A 24 2.36 -15.03 -4.40
N SER A 25 1.95 -15.65 -5.52
CA SER A 25 0.56 -16.08 -5.74
C SER A 25 0.01 -16.99 -4.64
N SER A 26 0.81 -17.96 -4.19
CA SER A 26 0.42 -18.90 -3.13
C SER A 26 0.28 -18.23 -1.75
N ARG A 27 1.12 -17.22 -1.48
CA ARG A 27 1.20 -16.56 -0.18
C ARG A 27 0.09 -15.55 0.04
N TYR A 28 -0.23 -14.79 -1.00
CA TYR A 28 -1.29 -13.78 -0.97
C TYR A 28 -2.63 -14.34 -1.44
N ARG A 29 -2.67 -15.61 -1.86
CA ARG A 29 -3.84 -16.27 -2.49
C ARG A 29 -4.43 -15.41 -3.61
N SER A 30 -3.56 -14.64 -4.28
CA SER A 30 -3.92 -13.68 -5.33
C SER A 30 -3.16 -14.02 -6.61
N GLY A 31 -3.78 -13.72 -7.77
CA GLY A 31 -3.13 -13.81 -9.07
C GLY A 31 -2.40 -12.53 -9.48
N TRP A 32 -2.15 -11.60 -8.53
CA TRP A 32 -1.77 -10.24 -8.84
C TRP A 32 -0.49 -10.15 -9.69
N THR A 33 -0.62 -9.40 -10.77
CA THR A 33 0.49 -8.83 -11.52
C THR A 33 1.02 -7.57 -10.81
N LEU A 34 2.22 -7.12 -11.21
CA LEU A 34 2.80 -5.88 -10.69
C LEU A 34 1.90 -4.67 -10.92
N ASN A 35 1.25 -4.57 -12.09
CA ASN A 35 0.37 -3.44 -12.39
C ASN A 35 -0.90 -3.51 -11.54
N GLU A 36 -1.51 -4.68 -11.39
CA GLU A 36 -2.69 -4.83 -10.53
C GLU A 36 -2.37 -4.47 -9.08
N ALA A 37 -1.22 -4.89 -8.55
CA ALA A 37 -0.82 -4.52 -7.19
C ALA A 37 -0.59 -3.01 -7.02
N LEU A 38 -0.03 -2.33 -8.03
CA LEU A 38 0.12 -0.87 -8.04
C LEU A 38 -1.24 -0.16 -8.15
N ASP A 39 -2.14 -0.67 -8.99
CA ASP A 39 -3.49 -0.11 -9.15
C ASP A 39 -4.33 -0.29 -7.89
N GLN A 40 -4.25 -1.46 -7.24
CA GLN A 40 -4.87 -1.68 -5.94
C GLN A 40 -4.28 -0.76 -4.87
N TRP A 41 -2.96 -0.57 -4.85
CA TRP A 41 -2.36 0.38 -3.91
C TRP A 41 -2.84 1.81 -4.14
N ARG A 42 -2.98 2.23 -5.40
CA ARG A 42 -3.55 3.53 -5.75
C ARG A 42 -4.99 3.68 -5.24
N LEU A 43 -5.84 2.68 -5.43
CA LEU A 43 -7.22 2.70 -4.95
C LEU A 43 -7.29 2.80 -3.43
N VAL A 44 -6.51 1.99 -2.72
CA VAL A 44 -6.43 2.05 -1.24
C VAL A 44 -5.99 3.43 -0.76
N VAL A 45 -5.03 4.06 -1.45
CA VAL A 45 -4.59 5.42 -1.10
C VAL A 45 -5.69 6.45 -1.36
N GLU A 46 -6.42 6.34 -2.47
CA GLU A 46 -7.56 7.21 -2.80
C GLU A 46 -8.67 7.06 -1.73
N ASP A 47 -9.05 5.84 -1.37
CA ASP A 47 -10.07 5.58 -0.34
C ASP A 47 -9.65 6.16 1.04
N ILE A 48 -8.37 6.06 1.40
CA ILE A 48 -7.86 6.61 2.68
C ILE A 48 -7.82 8.15 2.66
N GLU A 49 -7.55 8.76 1.50
CA GLU A 49 -7.59 10.21 1.31
C GLU A 49 -9.01 10.76 1.37
N GLU A 50 -9.99 9.99 0.91
CA GLU A 50 -11.42 10.35 0.97
C GLU A 50 -12.00 10.12 2.37
N GLY A 51 -11.50 9.12 3.10
CA GLY A 51 -11.90 8.80 4.46
C GLY A 51 -12.33 7.34 4.59
N VAL A 52 -11.83 6.67 5.62
CA VAL A 52 -12.18 5.26 5.85
C VAL A 52 -13.46 5.17 6.67
N ASP A 53 -14.49 4.54 6.10
CA ASP A 53 -15.74 4.24 6.81
C ASP A 53 -15.45 3.48 8.13
N THR A 54 -16.00 4.00 9.22
CA THR A 54 -15.85 3.48 10.59
C THR A 54 -16.22 1.99 10.70
N GLN A 55 -17.16 1.49 9.90
CA GLN A 55 -17.54 0.08 9.86
C GLN A 55 -16.38 -0.82 9.40
N TRP A 56 -15.44 -0.27 8.63
CA TRP A 56 -14.27 -0.98 8.10
C TRP A 56 -12.98 -0.68 8.87
N ALA A 57 -13.02 0.16 9.91
CA ALA A 57 -11.83 0.56 10.68
C ALA A 57 -11.05 -0.63 11.25
N TRP A 58 -11.74 -1.68 11.71
CA TRP A 58 -11.12 -2.91 12.23
C TRP A 58 -10.54 -3.81 11.13
N GLY A 59 -11.01 -3.64 9.89
CA GLY A 59 -10.55 -4.35 8.70
C GLY A 59 -9.44 -3.64 7.91
N TYR A 60 -9.21 -2.35 8.17
CA TYR A 60 -8.27 -1.47 7.46
C TYR A 60 -6.92 -2.10 7.11
N HIS A 61 -6.30 -2.84 8.03
CA HIS A 61 -4.98 -3.45 7.77
C HIS A 61 -4.99 -4.52 6.68
N ASN A 62 -6.15 -5.10 6.36
CA ASN A 62 -6.28 -6.08 5.28
C ASN A 62 -6.11 -5.41 3.91
N GLU A 63 -6.53 -4.15 3.76
CA GLU A 63 -6.38 -3.40 2.50
C GLU A 63 -4.90 -3.16 2.14
N LEU A 64 -4.03 -3.14 3.15
CA LEU A 64 -2.59 -2.91 2.98
C LEU A 64 -1.82 -4.11 2.40
N PHE A 65 -2.48 -5.26 2.15
CA PHE A 65 -1.80 -6.45 1.60
C PHE A 65 -1.25 -6.22 0.19
N CYS A 66 -1.84 -5.31 -0.60
CA CYS A 66 -1.28 -4.92 -1.89
C CYS A 66 0.11 -4.28 -1.74
N ARG A 67 0.32 -3.45 -0.70
CA ARG A 67 1.61 -2.83 -0.42
C ARG A 67 2.64 -3.82 0.14
N ASP A 68 2.18 -4.80 0.91
CA ASP A 68 2.99 -5.94 1.34
C ASP A 68 3.50 -6.77 0.16
N TRP A 69 2.61 -7.05 -0.80
CA TRP A 69 2.97 -7.74 -2.04
C TRP A 69 4.02 -6.93 -2.81
N LEU A 70 3.83 -5.62 -2.98
CA LEU A 70 4.79 -4.75 -3.68
C LEU A 70 6.16 -4.75 -3.02
N TYR A 71 6.21 -4.71 -1.68
CA TYR A 71 7.47 -4.78 -0.94
C TYR A 71 8.23 -6.09 -1.18
N GLU A 72 7.53 -7.22 -1.19
CA GLU A 72 8.14 -8.53 -1.41
C GLU A 72 8.49 -8.79 -2.88
N ALA A 73 7.71 -8.23 -3.81
CA ALA A 73 7.97 -8.31 -5.24
C ALA A 73 9.19 -7.46 -5.64
N TRP A 74 9.36 -6.27 -5.05
CA TRP A 74 10.39 -5.31 -5.42
C TRP A 74 11.80 -5.89 -5.60
N PRO A 75 12.37 -6.65 -4.64
CA PRO A 75 13.71 -7.22 -4.78
C PRO A 75 13.83 -8.30 -5.88
N LEU A 76 12.72 -8.86 -6.37
CA LEU A 76 12.70 -9.84 -7.45
C LEU A 76 12.72 -9.19 -8.84
N LEU A 77 12.40 -7.90 -8.92
CA LEU A 77 12.33 -7.15 -10.18
C LEU A 77 13.72 -6.69 -10.64
N THR A 78 13.92 -6.69 -11.96
CA THR A 78 15.14 -6.09 -12.53
C THR A 78 15.25 -4.62 -12.15
N ALA A 79 16.48 -4.09 -12.21
CA ALA A 79 16.73 -2.67 -11.95
C ALA A 79 15.94 -1.76 -12.91
N ARG A 80 15.73 -2.19 -14.17
CA ARG A 80 14.97 -1.43 -15.17
C ARG A 80 13.50 -1.34 -14.82
N VAL A 81 12.86 -2.47 -14.46
CA VAL A 81 11.45 -2.47 -14.05
C VAL A 81 11.27 -1.62 -12.79
N ARG A 82 12.17 -1.73 -11.81
CA ARG A 82 12.15 -0.87 -10.62
C ARG A 82 12.26 0.60 -10.99
N ALA A 83 13.24 0.99 -11.79
CA ALA A 83 13.45 2.38 -12.19
C ALA A 83 12.21 3.00 -12.88
N LEU A 84 11.52 2.22 -13.71
CA LEU A 84 10.31 2.66 -14.40
C LEU A 84 9.09 2.83 -13.48
N ARG A 85 9.05 2.11 -12.35
CA ARG A 85 7.90 2.09 -11.43
C ARG A 85 8.17 2.82 -10.11
N GLN A 86 9.42 3.15 -9.80
CA GLN A 86 9.81 3.73 -8.51
C GLN A 86 9.12 5.07 -8.24
N SER A 87 9.10 5.97 -9.22
CA SER A 87 8.46 7.29 -9.04
C SER A 87 6.96 7.18 -8.78
N LEU A 88 6.28 6.21 -9.39
CA LEU A 88 4.87 5.94 -9.13
C LEU A 88 4.68 5.40 -7.71
N LEU A 89 5.47 4.40 -7.31
CA LEU A 89 5.36 3.82 -5.97
C LEU A 89 5.68 4.86 -4.88
N ASP A 90 6.72 5.66 -5.07
CA ASP A 90 7.11 6.72 -4.13
C ASP A 90 6.00 7.76 -3.99
N GLY A 91 5.39 8.19 -5.10
CA GLY A 91 4.26 9.14 -5.06
C GLY A 91 3.04 8.60 -4.33
N LEU A 92 2.75 7.30 -4.47
CA LEU A 92 1.66 6.64 -3.72
C LEU A 92 2.01 6.52 -2.23
N ASP A 93 3.25 6.17 -1.90
CA ASP A 93 3.74 6.07 -0.52
C ASP A 93 3.74 7.43 0.19
N GLU A 94 4.09 8.51 -0.51
CA GLU A 94 4.03 9.89 0.00
C GLU A 94 2.58 10.33 0.28
N ARG A 95 1.66 10.07 -0.66
CA ARG A 95 0.22 10.32 -0.49
C ARG A 95 -0.35 9.55 0.69
N PHE A 96 -0.07 8.25 0.77
CA PHE A 96 -0.45 7.43 1.91
C PHE A 96 0.07 7.99 3.23
N ALA A 97 1.35 8.37 3.29
CA ALA A 97 1.96 8.92 4.49
C ALA A 97 1.33 10.26 4.89
N ALA A 98 0.90 11.08 3.94
CA ALA A 98 0.20 12.33 4.19
C ALA A 98 -1.22 12.09 4.74
N ALA A 99 -1.96 11.15 4.14
CA ALA A 99 -3.34 10.80 4.52
C ALA A 99 -3.45 10.00 5.83
N THR A 100 -2.33 9.51 6.36
CA THR A 100 -2.28 8.70 7.58
C THR A 100 -1.44 9.35 8.68
N ALA A 101 -1.65 8.92 9.91
CA ALA A 101 -0.87 9.30 11.08
C ALA A 101 -0.17 8.08 11.70
N PRO A 102 1.01 8.24 12.33
CA PRO A 102 1.69 7.14 13.00
C PRO A 102 0.88 6.66 14.21
N MET A 103 0.62 5.35 14.30
CA MET A 103 -0.02 4.76 15.47
C MET A 103 0.84 4.95 16.72
N ARG A 104 0.20 5.06 17.88
CA ARG A 104 0.93 5.02 19.16
C ARG A 104 1.58 3.63 19.28
N LYS A 105 2.92 3.60 19.38
CA LYS A 105 3.70 2.34 19.47
C LYS A 105 3.10 1.41 20.53
N GLN A 106 2.50 0.30 20.12
CA GLN A 106 2.35 -0.85 21.00
C GLN A 106 3.67 -1.63 20.95
N GLU A 107 4.28 -1.83 22.11
CA GLU A 107 5.54 -2.56 22.28
C GLU A 107 5.46 -4.05 21.89
N THR A 108 4.33 -4.55 21.38
CA THR A 108 4.01 -5.99 21.42
C THR A 108 3.33 -6.62 20.20
N ALA A 109 3.12 -5.93 19.07
CA ALA A 109 2.44 -6.55 17.93
C ALA A 109 3.39 -6.84 16.73
N LEU A 110 3.94 -8.06 16.74
CA LEU A 110 4.32 -8.87 15.57
C LEU A 110 5.67 -8.54 14.90
N GLY A 111 6.68 -9.35 15.21
CA GLY A 111 7.93 -9.44 14.44
C GLY A 111 7.78 -9.76 12.95
N HIS A 112 6.55 -9.99 12.46
CA HIS A 112 6.20 -10.24 11.05
C HIS A 112 6.00 -8.95 10.23
N ARG A 113 5.97 -7.78 10.88
CA ARG A 113 5.77 -6.46 10.24
C ARG A 113 7.05 -5.60 10.20
N ARG A 114 8.19 -6.16 10.60
CA ARG A 114 9.46 -5.44 10.68
C ARG A 114 9.87 -4.94 9.28
N GLY A 115 9.97 -3.62 9.11
CA GLY A 115 10.28 -2.97 7.83
C GLY A 115 9.06 -2.57 6.99
N LYS A 116 7.84 -2.88 7.43
CA LYS A 116 6.58 -2.52 6.75
C LYS A 116 5.91 -1.31 7.42
N TRP A 117 6.55 -0.14 7.28
CA TRP A 117 6.18 1.09 7.99
C TRP A 117 4.72 1.53 7.79
N TRP A 118 4.09 1.14 6.68
CA TRP A 118 2.68 1.47 6.39
C TRP A 118 1.70 0.78 7.35
N HIS A 119 2.06 -0.35 7.96
CA HIS A 119 1.23 -1.00 8.99
C HIS A 119 1.28 -0.30 10.35
N ASP A 120 2.23 0.61 10.56
CA ASP A 120 2.36 1.37 11.81
C ASP A 120 1.59 2.69 11.74
N ARG A 121 0.57 2.78 10.87
CA ARG A 121 -0.16 4.00 10.56
C ARG A 121 -1.65 3.76 10.47
N TYR A 122 -2.42 4.78 10.81
CA TYR A 122 -3.87 4.79 10.75
C TYR A 122 -4.40 5.96 9.90
N PRO A 123 -5.58 5.85 9.27
CA PRO A 123 -6.20 6.94 8.51
C PRO A 123 -6.39 8.21 9.35
N ARG A 124 -6.16 9.38 8.76
CA ARG A 124 -6.48 10.67 9.41
C ARG A 124 -7.95 11.02 9.31
N LEU A 125 -8.62 10.55 8.27
CA LEU A 125 -10.00 10.83 7.97
C LEU A 125 -10.82 9.54 8.07
N VAL A 126 -12.00 9.65 8.66
CA VAL A 126 -12.99 8.57 8.72
C VAL A 126 -14.36 9.11 8.34
N SER A 127 -15.19 8.29 7.72
CA SER A 127 -16.60 8.59 7.47
C SER A 127 -17.50 7.67 8.32
N GLY A 128 -18.82 7.88 8.33
CA GLY A 128 -19.74 7.17 9.22
C GLY A 128 -20.16 7.97 10.48
N GLU A 129 -20.71 7.28 11.48
CA GLU A 129 -21.35 7.93 12.61
C GLU A 129 -20.35 8.38 13.71
N PRO A 130 -20.37 9.67 14.11
CA PRO A 130 -19.60 10.12 15.26
C PRO A 130 -20.01 9.38 16.54
N GLY A 131 -19.13 8.53 17.06
CA GLY A 131 -19.41 7.68 18.21
C GLY A 131 -19.15 6.19 17.98
N ASP A 132 -18.92 5.78 16.73
CA ASP A 132 -18.45 4.44 16.42
C ASP A 132 -17.11 4.14 17.11
N GLU A 133 -16.98 2.92 17.62
CA GLU A 133 -15.78 2.49 18.34
C GLU A 133 -14.62 2.26 17.36
N LEU A 134 -13.65 3.17 17.41
CA LEU A 134 -12.41 3.07 16.65
C LEU A 134 -11.31 2.33 17.44
N PRO A 135 -10.32 1.72 16.77
CA PRO A 135 -9.18 1.11 17.44
C PRO A 135 -8.46 2.11 18.36
N GLU A 136 -8.19 1.72 19.61
CA GLU A 136 -7.50 2.59 20.59
C GLU A 136 -6.11 3.07 20.12
N THR A 137 -5.49 2.33 19.19
CA THR A 137 -4.19 2.68 18.59
C THR A 137 -4.25 3.87 17.64
N TRP A 138 -5.45 4.26 17.19
CA TRP A 138 -5.72 5.42 16.34
C TRP A 138 -5.79 6.67 17.23
N SER A 139 -4.63 7.09 17.72
CA SER A 139 -4.47 8.18 18.68
C SER A 139 -3.41 9.18 18.20
N PRO A 140 -3.76 10.48 18.06
CA PRO A 140 -5.08 11.10 18.30
C PRO A 140 -6.20 10.57 17.40
N ALA A 141 -7.46 10.71 17.83
CA ALA A 141 -8.61 10.22 17.05
C ALA A 141 -8.62 10.86 15.65
N PRO A 142 -8.98 10.10 14.59
CA PRO A 142 -9.18 10.65 13.26
C PRO A 142 -10.26 11.74 13.23
N GLU A 143 -10.21 12.57 12.20
CA GLU A 143 -11.24 13.57 11.90
C GLU A 143 -12.37 12.93 11.10
N TYR A 144 -13.62 13.28 11.43
CA TYR A 144 -14.79 12.81 10.71
C TYR A 144 -15.06 13.69 9.50
N VAL A 145 -15.30 13.07 8.35
CA VAL A 145 -15.74 13.73 7.11
C VAL A 145 -17.16 13.29 6.76
N GLU A 146 -17.91 14.15 6.08
CA GLU A 146 -19.25 13.82 5.59
C GLU A 146 -19.13 12.86 4.39
N ASP A 147 -19.92 11.77 4.37
CA ASP A 147 -20.08 10.96 3.15
C ASP A 147 -20.91 11.78 2.13
N ASP A 148 -20.31 12.10 0.98
CA ASP A 148 -20.98 12.74 -0.17
C ASP A 148 -21.94 11.77 -0.91
#